data_AF-A0A6N9P8X3-F1
#
_entry.id   AF-A0A6N9P8X3-F1
#
_cell.length_a   1.000
_cell.length_b   1.000
_cell.length_c   1.000
_cell.angle_alpha   90.00
_cell.angle_beta   90.00
_cell.angle_gamma   90.00
#
_symmetry.space_group_name_H-M   'P 1'
#
loop_
_entity.id
_entity.type
_entity.pdbx_description
1 polymer ?
#
loop_
_entity_poly.entity_id
_entity_poly.type
_entity_poly.pdbx_seq_one_letter_code
_entity_poly.pdbx_strand_id
1 'polypeptide(L)'
;MARPNYMTMAVSDTVQGMFSEFVTRKGITKTAALNDMLELYMLAADERLYLELKRKYLNADVIKNLLADRDSTQPAPEFLFMKLGESTLPDGTRVSARQMMQIYQDDLSRRGYTWFSTESLFYGMSPARVKQFNQKIRAGQRIRILFAINDNLCDNDIDFSADVLEVFSAKTSVRGPEPGACPAEFQNEQARIWLKLENLAPEAAIRASMLQITSTGSDLKQTINNAQYHFGYVSFKD
;
A
#
# COMPACT_ATOMS: atom_id res chain seq x y z
N MET A 1 6.75 -25.46 -5.05
CA MET A 1 5.54 -24.70 -4.70
C MET A 1 5.62 -23.35 -5.38
N ALA A 2 4.61 -22.95 -6.14
CA ALA A 2 4.60 -21.69 -6.88
C ALA A 2 4.56 -20.51 -5.89
N ARG A 3 5.48 -19.56 -6.04
CA ARG A 3 5.50 -18.32 -5.25
C ARG A 3 4.28 -17.47 -5.63
N PRO A 4 3.61 -16.79 -4.69
CA PRO A 4 2.54 -15.86 -5.03
C PRO A 4 3.08 -14.80 -6.01
N ASN A 5 2.32 -14.51 -7.07
CA ASN A 5 2.66 -13.60 -8.18
C ASN A 5 3.68 -14.10 -9.22
N TYR A 6 4.09 -15.37 -9.21
CA TYR A 6 4.89 -15.96 -10.30
C TYR A 6 4.02 -16.70 -11.31
N MET A 7 4.00 -16.23 -12.56
CA MET A 7 3.41 -16.97 -13.68
C MET A 7 4.45 -17.95 -14.26
N THR A 8 4.14 -19.24 -14.24
CA THR A 8 4.98 -20.27 -14.89
C THR A 8 4.36 -20.60 -16.23
N MET A 9 5.08 -20.32 -17.32
CA MET A 9 4.64 -20.65 -18.67
C MET A 9 5.53 -21.76 -19.23
N ALA A 10 4.93 -22.86 -19.66
CA ALA A 10 5.62 -23.90 -20.39
C ALA A 10 5.71 -23.49 -21.87
N VAL A 11 6.93 -23.37 -22.38
CA VAL A 11 7.24 -23.18 -23.80
C VAL A 11 8.22 -24.26 -24.22
N SER A 12 8.29 -24.59 -25.50
CA SER A 12 9.26 -25.58 -25.98
C SER A 12 10.70 -25.09 -25.73
N ASP A 13 11.61 -26.03 -25.45
CA ASP A 13 13.02 -25.74 -25.15
C ASP A 13 13.68 -24.90 -26.25
N THR A 14 13.34 -25.18 -27.52
CA THR A 14 13.82 -24.43 -28.68
C THR A 14 13.40 -22.95 -28.63
N VAL A 15 12.12 -22.69 -28.35
CA VAL A 15 11.58 -21.32 -28.28
C VAL A 15 12.14 -20.60 -27.06
N GLN A 16 12.33 -21.30 -25.94
CA GLN A 16 12.94 -20.76 -24.75
C GLN A 16 14.40 -20.33 -24.98
N GLY A 17 15.17 -21.16 -25.70
CA GLY A 17 16.53 -20.85 -26.13
C GLY A 17 16.58 -19.61 -27.03
N MET A 18 15.75 -19.58 -28.07
CA MET A 18 15.65 -18.45 -29.00
C MET A 18 15.26 -17.14 -28.30
N PHE A 19 14.25 -17.18 -27.43
CA PHE A 19 13.80 -16.00 -26.69
C PHE A 19 14.89 -15.48 -25.74
N SER A 20 15.60 -16.38 -25.07
CA SER A 20 16.72 -16.03 -24.18
C SER A 20 17.83 -15.30 -24.93
N GLU A 21 18.19 -15.80 -26.11
CA GLU A 21 19.19 -15.16 -26.96
C GLU A 21 18.71 -13.82 -27.50
N PHE A 22 17.44 -13.74 -27.93
CA PHE A 22 16.83 -12.53 -28.45
C PHE A 22 16.87 -11.36 -27.45
N VAL A 23 16.41 -11.59 -26.20
CA VAL A 23 16.40 -10.53 -25.17
C VAL A 23 17.82 -10.12 -24.77
N THR A 24 18.76 -11.08 -24.75
CA THR A 24 20.17 -10.81 -24.45
C THR A 24 20.79 -9.91 -25.51
N ARG A 25 20.59 -10.21 -26.80
CA ARG A 25 21.07 -9.39 -27.92
C ARG A 25 20.42 -8.01 -27.97
N LYS A 26 19.18 -7.88 -27.49
CA LYS A 26 18.45 -6.60 -27.39
C LYS A 26 18.77 -5.80 -26.12
N GLY A 27 19.53 -6.36 -25.18
CA GLY A 27 19.89 -5.70 -23.92
C GLY A 27 18.71 -5.50 -22.97
N ILE A 28 17.65 -6.31 -23.08
CA ILE A 28 16.46 -6.24 -22.23
C ILE A 28 16.32 -7.51 -21.39
N THR A 29 15.61 -7.43 -20.28
CA THR A 29 15.39 -8.59 -19.42
C THR A 29 14.21 -9.43 -19.92
N LYS A 30 14.25 -10.75 -19.67
CA LYS A 30 13.14 -11.67 -19.97
C LYS A 30 11.83 -11.20 -19.32
N THR A 31 11.91 -10.73 -18.08
CA THR A 31 10.76 -10.22 -17.32
C THR A 31 10.15 -8.99 -17.95
N ALA A 32 10.96 -8.02 -18.40
CA ALA A 32 10.45 -6.84 -19.08
C ALA A 32 9.72 -7.21 -20.38
N ALA A 33 10.34 -8.05 -21.21
CA ALA A 33 9.74 -8.50 -22.47
C ALA A 33 8.43 -9.29 -22.26
N LEU A 34 8.34 -10.13 -21.23
CA LEU A 34 7.12 -10.87 -20.90
C LEU A 34 6.00 -9.96 -20.38
N ASN A 35 6.32 -8.99 -19.54
CA ASN A 35 5.34 -8.01 -19.06
C ASN A 35 4.77 -7.18 -20.22
N ASP A 36 5.64 -6.72 -21.12
CA ASP A 36 5.22 -5.99 -22.32
C ASP A 36 4.31 -6.86 -23.21
N MET A 37 4.66 -8.14 -23.39
CA MET A 37 3.85 -9.07 -24.18
C MET A 37 2.46 -9.30 -23.55
N LEU A 38 2.37 -9.43 -22.22
CA LEU A 38 1.11 -9.58 -21.52
C LEU A 38 0.22 -8.34 -21.69
N GLU A 39 0.78 -7.14 -21.51
CA GLU A 39 0.04 -5.89 -21.70
C GLU A 39 -0.42 -5.70 -23.16
N LEU A 40 0.48 -5.93 -24.13
CA LEU A 40 0.16 -5.83 -25.55
C LEU A 40 -0.89 -6.85 -25.99
N TYR A 41 -0.83 -8.08 -25.49
CA TYR A 41 -1.83 -9.10 -25.77
C TYR A 41 -3.20 -8.68 -25.23
N MET A 42 -3.30 -8.27 -23.97
CA MET A 42 -4.58 -7.85 -23.38
C MET A 42 -5.16 -6.63 -24.11
N LEU A 43 -4.33 -5.64 -24.44
CA LEU A 43 -4.73 -4.46 -25.17
C LEU A 43 -5.22 -4.80 -26.59
N ALA A 44 -4.51 -5.67 -27.31
CA ALA A 44 -4.84 -6.04 -28.67
C ALA A 44 -6.05 -7.00 -28.77
N ALA A 45 -6.24 -7.87 -27.79
CA ALA A 45 -7.32 -8.85 -27.77
C ALA A 45 -8.67 -8.20 -27.46
N ASP A 46 -8.72 -7.32 -26.45
CA ASP A 46 -9.91 -6.55 -26.10
C ASP A 46 -9.49 -5.27 -25.37
N GLU A 47 -9.32 -4.19 -26.14
CA GLU A 47 -8.94 -2.89 -25.61
C GLU A 47 -9.91 -2.38 -24.55
N ARG A 48 -11.22 -2.61 -24.74
CA ARG A 48 -12.25 -2.08 -23.83
C ARG A 48 -12.18 -2.80 -22.48
N LEU A 49 -12.13 -4.12 -22.50
CA LEU A 49 -12.00 -4.93 -21.30
C LEU A 49 -10.67 -4.68 -20.60
N TYR A 50 -9.57 -4.60 -21.35
CA TYR A 50 -8.26 -4.26 -20.78
C TYR A 50 -8.29 -2.90 -20.10
N LEU A 51 -8.85 -1.86 -20.74
CA LEU A 51 -8.94 -0.53 -20.13
C LEU A 51 -9.89 -0.52 -18.93
N GLU A 52 -10.99 -1.28 -18.95
CA GLU A 52 -11.90 -1.43 -17.80
C GLU A 52 -11.19 -2.10 -16.62
N LEU A 53 -10.55 -3.25 -16.84
CA LEU A 53 -9.78 -3.97 -15.83
C LEU A 53 -8.60 -3.13 -15.35
N LYS A 54 -7.86 -2.48 -16.25
CA LYS A 54 -6.77 -1.57 -15.91
C LYS A 54 -7.27 -0.40 -15.06
N ARG A 55 -8.44 0.19 -15.36
CA ARG A 55 -9.06 1.22 -14.51
C ARG A 55 -9.52 0.69 -13.15
N LYS A 56 -10.05 -0.53 -13.10
CA LYS A 56 -10.49 -1.20 -11.87
C LYS A 56 -9.31 -1.56 -10.96
N TYR A 57 -8.25 -2.14 -11.52
CA TYR A 57 -7.06 -2.59 -10.78
C TYR A 57 -6.06 -1.47 -10.50
N LEU A 58 -5.98 -0.43 -11.33
CA LEU A 58 -5.25 0.79 -11.00
C LEU A 58 -6.05 1.73 -10.09
N ASN A 59 -7.33 1.42 -9.83
CA ASN A 59 -8.32 2.32 -9.21
C ASN A 59 -8.27 3.71 -9.85
N ALA A 60 -9.12 4.03 -10.82
CA ALA A 60 -9.19 5.39 -11.38
C ALA A 60 -9.31 6.49 -10.29
N ASP A 61 -9.87 6.16 -9.12
CA ASP A 61 -9.90 7.03 -7.94
C ASP A 61 -8.56 7.09 -7.19
N VAL A 62 -7.74 6.03 -7.18
CA VAL A 62 -6.32 6.10 -6.78
C VAL A 62 -5.54 6.96 -7.76
N ILE A 63 -5.80 6.91 -9.07
CA ILE A 63 -5.18 7.84 -10.03
C ILE A 63 -5.61 9.29 -9.78
N LYS A 64 -6.90 9.55 -9.50
CA LYS A 64 -7.36 10.88 -9.06
C LYS A 64 -6.71 11.30 -7.75
N ASN A 65 -6.52 10.39 -6.81
CA ASN A 65 -5.83 10.66 -5.54
C ASN A 65 -4.33 10.90 -5.75
N LEU A 66 -3.69 10.22 -6.71
CA LEU A 66 -2.28 10.41 -7.07
C LEU A 66 -2.08 11.73 -7.83
N LEU A 67 -3.00 12.10 -8.72
CA LEU A 67 -3.01 13.41 -9.38
C LEU A 67 -3.28 14.51 -8.36
N ALA A 68 -4.26 14.33 -7.48
CA ALA A 68 -4.51 15.21 -6.36
C ALA A 68 -3.29 15.28 -5.44
N ASP A 69 -2.59 14.18 -5.15
CA ASP A 69 -1.40 14.19 -4.29
C ASP A 69 -0.21 14.91 -4.94
N ARG A 70 -0.02 14.72 -6.24
CA ARG A 70 1.05 15.37 -7.02
C ARG A 70 0.81 16.87 -7.22
N ASP A 71 -0.43 17.25 -7.48
CA ASP A 71 -0.81 18.62 -7.83
C ASP A 71 -1.40 19.40 -6.61
N SER A 72 -1.54 18.76 -5.44
CA SER A 72 -2.07 19.37 -4.21
C SER A 72 -1.11 20.41 -3.65
N THR A 73 -1.53 21.66 -3.72
CA THR A 73 -1.02 22.76 -2.88
C THR A 73 -1.59 22.74 -1.46
N GLN A 74 -2.55 21.85 -1.18
CA GLN A 74 -3.16 21.74 0.14
C GLN A 74 -2.20 21.13 1.16
N PRO A 75 -2.26 21.61 2.43
CA PRO A 75 -1.44 21.07 3.50
C PRO A 75 -1.71 19.59 3.71
N ALA A 76 -0.69 18.82 4.10
CA ALA A 76 -0.85 17.41 4.42
C ALA A 76 -1.94 17.21 5.49
N PRO A 77 -2.86 16.25 5.31
CA PRO A 77 -3.94 16.01 6.26
C PRO A 77 -3.40 15.44 7.58
N GLU A 78 -4.21 15.53 8.63
CA GLU A 78 -3.85 15.01 9.96
C GLU A 78 -3.96 13.48 10.04
N PHE A 79 -4.73 12.86 9.13
CA PHE A 79 -5.01 11.44 9.13
C PHE A 79 -4.56 10.75 7.84
N LEU A 80 -3.72 9.73 8.02
CA LEU A 80 -3.53 8.65 7.07
C LEU A 80 -4.58 7.58 7.34
N PHE A 81 -4.99 6.88 6.29
CA PHE A 81 -5.94 5.78 6.38
C PHE A 81 -5.36 4.52 5.74
N MET A 82 -5.57 3.36 6.39
CA MET A 82 -5.24 2.05 5.84
C MET A 82 -6.36 1.05 6.15
N LYS A 83 -6.86 0.37 5.13
CA LYS A 83 -7.76 -0.79 5.30
C LYS A 83 -6.92 -2.07 5.29
N LEU A 84 -7.00 -2.84 6.36
CA LEU A 84 -6.30 -4.10 6.52
C LEU A 84 -7.24 -5.29 6.30
N GLY A 85 -6.72 -6.32 5.67
CA GLY A 85 -7.36 -7.63 5.49
C GLY A 85 -6.42 -8.75 5.92
N GLU A 86 -6.66 -9.95 5.42
CA GLU A 86 -5.71 -11.06 5.59
C GLU A 86 -4.42 -10.82 4.79
N SER A 87 -3.29 -11.10 5.43
CA SER A 87 -1.96 -11.05 4.82
C SER A 87 -1.29 -12.41 4.90
N THR A 88 -0.30 -12.65 4.05
CA THR A 88 0.53 -13.87 4.08
C THR A 88 1.96 -13.47 4.37
N LEU A 89 2.53 -14.02 5.44
CA LEU A 89 3.92 -13.82 5.82
C LEU A 89 4.88 -14.49 4.82
N PRO A 90 6.18 -14.15 4.84
CA PRO A 90 7.18 -14.74 3.94
C PRO A 90 7.30 -16.27 4.02
N ASP A 91 6.93 -16.88 5.15
CA ASP A 91 6.93 -18.32 5.38
C ASP A 91 5.65 -19.02 4.85
N GLY A 92 4.68 -18.25 4.33
CA GLY A 92 3.38 -18.75 3.85
C GLY A 92 2.28 -18.78 4.91
N THR A 93 2.58 -18.37 6.15
CA THR A 93 1.59 -18.29 7.23
C THR A 93 0.60 -17.18 6.95
N ARG A 94 -0.70 -17.49 7.02
CA ARG A 94 -1.76 -16.47 6.93
C ARG A 94 -1.94 -15.79 8.27
N VAL A 95 -2.01 -14.47 8.25
CA VAL A 95 -2.15 -13.62 9.41
C VAL A 95 -3.34 -12.70 9.19
N SER A 96 -4.30 -12.71 10.12
CA SER A 96 -5.42 -11.79 10.08
C SER A 96 -4.96 -10.37 10.41
N ALA A 97 -5.75 -9.38 10.01
CA ALA A 97 -5.44 -7.98 10.31
C ALA A 97 -5.25 -7.72 11.83
N ARG A 98 -6.04 -8.36 12.70
CA ARG A 98 -5.87 -8.24 14.16
C ARG A 98 -4.60 -8.89 14.67
N GLN A 99 -4.25 -10.06 14.15
CA GLN A 99 -2.98 -10.71 14.50
C GLN A 99 -1.79 -9.85 14.04
N MET A 100 -1.88 -9.22 12.87
CA MET A 100 -0.89 -8.25 12.41
C MET A 100 -0.76 -7.06 13.37
N MET A 101 -1.89 -6.47 13.82
CA MET A 101 -1.85 -5.38 14.80
C MET A 101 -1.19 -5.83 16.11
N GLN A 102 -1.50 -7.03 16.60
CA GLN A 102 -0.87 -7.58 17.81
C GLN A 102 0.67 -7.71 17.65
N ILE A 103 1.14 -8.23 16.51
CA ILE A 103 2.59 -8.35 16.22
C ILE A 103 3.27 -6.97 16.31
N TYR A 104 2.65 -5.94 15.72
CA TYR A 104 3.19 -4.58 15.79
C TYR A 104 3.11 -3.99 17.20
N GLN A 105 2.05 -4.25 17.97
CA GLN A 105 1.93 -3.83 19.36
C GLN A 105 3.00 -4.48 20.26
N ASP A 106 3.30 -5.75 20.04
CA ASP A 106 4.34 -6.47 20.78
C ASP A 106 5.73 -5.91 20.48
N ASP A 107 6.05 -5.60 19.22
CA ASP A 107 7.31 -4.94 18.84
C ASP A 107 7.40 -3.53 19.45
N LEU A 108 6.30 -2.78 19.42
CA LEU A 108 6.19 -1.46 20.04
C LEU A 108 6.45 -1.50 21.55
N SER A 109 5.90 -2.46 22.28
CA SER A 109 6.13 -2.58 23.73
C SER A 109 7.59 -2.82 24.10
N ARG A 110 8.38 -3.38 23.17
CA ARG A 110 9.81 -3.68 23.39
C ARG A 110 10.72 -2.52 22.97
N ARG A 111 10.38 -1.84 21.88
CA ARG A 111 11.26 -0.83 21.23
C ARG A 111 10.81 0.61 21.45
N GLY A 112 9.53 0.84 21.72
CA GLY A 112 8.89 2.16 21.81
C GLY A 112 8.40 2.70 20.46
N TYR A 113 8.89 2.19 19.33
CA TYR A 113 8.42 2.53 17.98
C TYR A 113 8.58 1.33 17.05
N THR A 114 7.94 1.37 15.87
CA THR A 114 8.07 0.33 14.84
C THR A 114 7.89 0.91 13.44
N TRP A 115 8.55 0.33 12.43
CA TRP A 115 8.30 0.65 11.02
C TRP A 115 7.21 -0.25 10.44
N PHE A 116 6.10 0.36 10.07
CA PHE A 116 5.00 -0.27 9.33
C PHE A 116 5.19 -0.08 7.83
N SER A 117 4.98 -1.14 7.05
CA SER A 117 5.23 -1.17 5.61
C SER A 117 3.90 -1.19 4.83
N THR A 118 3.86 -0.56 3.64
CA THR A 118 2.72 -0.72 2.73
C THR A 118 3.09 -0.53 1.26
N GLU A 119 2.44 -1.32 0.41
CA GLU A 119 2.53 -1.29 -1.05
C GLU A 119 1.25 -0.76 -1.73
N SER A 120 0.34 -0.18 -0.95
CA SER A 120 -0.99 0.23 -1.44
C SER A 120 -0.98 1.33 -2.51
N LEU A 121 0.11 2.11 -2.62
CA LEU A 121 0.29 3.09 -3.70
C LEU A 121 1.34 2.60 -4.70
N PHE A 122 0.92 2.44 -5.96
CA PHE A 122 1.75 1.89 -7.04
C PHE A 122 3.08 2.63 -7.26
N TYR A 123 3.14 3.93 -6.99
CA TYR A 123 4.35 4.77 -7.09
C TYR A 123 4.89 5.25 -5.74
N GLY A 124 4.33 4.77 -4.63
CA GLY A 124 4.56 5.36 -3.31
C GLY A 124 3.93 6.76 -3.17
N MET A 125 4.30 7.47 -2.10
CA MET A 125 3.91 8.87 -1.89
C MET A 125 4.79 9.82 -2.71
N SER A 126 4.23 10.96 -3.11
CA SER A 126 5.02 11.99 -3.77
C SER A 126 6.10 12.56 -2.82
N PRO A 127 7.30 12.94 -3.32
CA PRO A 127 8.34 13.54 -2.48
C PRO A 127 7.89 14.82 -1.77
N ALA A 128 7.01 15.60 -2.41
CA ALA A 128 6.41 16.79 -1.82
C ALA A 128 5.54 16.43 -0.61
N ARG A 129 4.70 15.40 -0.71
CA ARG A 129 3.85 14.96 0.40
C ARG A 129 4.66 14.39 1.56
N VAL A 130 5.66 13.55 1.28
CA VAL A 130 6.59 13.03 2.29
C VAL A 130 7.26 14.18 3.05
N LYS A 131 7.74 15.20 2.33
CA LYS A 131 8.34 16.39 2.93
C LYS A 131 7.35 17.13 3.84
N GLN A 132 6.10 17.32 3.40
CA GLN A 132 5.07 17.99 4.21
C GLN A 132 4.75 17.24 5.50
N PHE A 133 4.54 15.92 5.45
CA PHE A 133 4.29 15.12 6.66
C PHE A 133 5.43 15.24 7.66
N ASN A 134 6.67 15.01 7.20
CA ASN A 134 7.84 15.09 8.07
C ASN A 134 8.08 16.51 8.63
N GLN A 135 7.76 17.57 7.86
CA GLN A 135 7.80 18.93 8.37
C GLN A 135 6.77 19.18 9.48
N LYS A 136 5.53 18.72 9.30
CA LYS A 136 4.48 18.82 10.32
C LYS A 136 4.85 18.08 11.60
N ILE A 137 5.36 16.86 11.48
CA ILE A 137 5.78 16.05 12.62
C ILE A 137 6.93 16.74 13.38
N ARG A 138 7.94 17.26 12.68
CA ARG A 138 9.04 18.03 13.30
C ARG A 138 8.58 19.32 13.96
N ALA A 139 7.49 19.91 13.49
CA ALA A 139 6.86 21.08 14.10
C ALA A 139 5.98 20.72 15.32
N GLY A 140 5.93 19.45 15.73
CA GLY A 140 5.13 18.97 16.85
C GLY A 140 3.65 18.78 16.52
N GLN A 141 3.26 18.83 15.24
CA GLN A 141 1.88 18.51 14.85
C GLN A 141 1.68 17.00 14.87
N ARG A 142 0.59 16.57 15.51
CA ARG A 142 0.24 15.16 15.65
C ARG A 142 -0.38 14.65 14.35
N ILE A 143 0.30 13.72 13.68
CA ILE A 143 -0.22 12.99 12.53
C ILE A 143 -0.57 11.58 13.00
N ARG A 144 -1.75 11.09 12.63
CA ARG A 144 -2.21 9.74 12.97
C ARG A 144 -2.48 8.90 11.74
N ILE A 145 -2.25 7.60 11.85
CA ILE A 145 -2.78 6.63 10.91
C ILE A 145 -3.96 5.90 11.56
N LEU A 146 -5.04 5.75 10.80
CA LEU A 146 -6.25 5.04 11.18
C LEU A 146 -6.32 3.73 10.40
N PHE A 147 -6.48 2.62 11.12
CA PHE A 147 -6.59 1.29 10.55
C PHE A 147 -8.05 0.82 10.58
N ALA A 148 -8.63 0.61 9.40
CA ALA A 148 -9.89 -0.12 9.28
C ALA A 148 -9.62 -1.62 9.18
N ILE A 149 -10.36 -2.42 9.94
CA ILE A 149 -10.24 -3.87 9.93
C ILE A 149 -11.41 -4.46 9.15
N ASN A 150 -11.10 -5.21 8.09
CA ASN A 150 -12.09 -5.99 7.36
C ASN A 150 -12.19 -7.40 7.95
N ASP A 151 -13.02 -7.54 8.97
CA ASP A 151 -13.39 -8.84 9.53
C ASP A 151 -14.89 -8.89 9.86
N ASN A 152 -15.35 -10.07 10.28
CA ASN A 152 -16.76 -10.31 10.62
C ASN A 152 -17.24 -9.51 11.85
N LEU A 153 -16.35 -8.82 12.56
CA LEU A 153 -16.65 -8.12 13.81
C LEU A 153 -16.72 -6.59 13.61
N CYS A 154 -15.91 -6.04 12.71
CA CYS A 154 -15.73 -4.59 12.55
C CYS A 154 -16.47 -3.99 11.34
N ASP A 155 -17.11 -4.78 10.48
CA ASP A 155 -17.90 -4.28 9.33
C ASP A 155 -17.16 -3.18 8.52
N ASN A 156 -15.86 -3.36 8.27
CA ASN A 156 -14.99 -2.33 7.68
C ASN A 156 -15.08 -0.97 8.40
N ASP A 157 -14.84 -0.93 9.71
CA ASP A 157 -14.72 0.32 10.47
C ASP A 157 -13.31 0.48 11.04
N ILE A 158 -13.01 1.70 11.49
CA ILE A 158 -11.76 2.01 12.20
C ILE A 158 -11.75 1.25 13.52
N ASP A 159 -10.65 0.55 13.79
CA ASP A 159 -10.50 -0.30 14.97
C ASP A 159 -9.17 -0.06 15.69
N PHE A 160 -8.15 0.44 14.99
CA PHE A 160 -6.87 0.83 15.58
C PHE A 160 -6.41 2.19 15.05
N SER A 161 -5.63 2.89 15.87
CA SER A 161 -4.90 4.08 15.43
C SER A 161 -3.48 4.10 16.03
N ALA A 162 -2.59 4.83 15.37
CA ALA A 162 -1.22 5.04 15.82
C ALA A 162 -0.74 6.45 15.46
N ASP A 163 0.22 6.96 16.24
CA ASP A 163 0.90 8.21 15.94
C ASP A 163 2.03 7.96 14.94
N VAL A 164 2.21 8.88 14.00
CA VAL A 164 3.22 8.78 12.94
C VAL A 164 4.38 9.71 13.27
N LEU A 165 5.54 9.11 13.52
CA LEU A 165 6.80 9.77 13.84
C LEU A 165 7.61 10.15 12.61
N GLU A 166 7.49 9.37 11.54
CA GLU A 166 8.22 9.60 10.30
C GLU A 166 7.53 8.92 9.12
N VAL A 167 7.60 9.55 7.95
CA VAL A 167 7.15 8.98 6.69
C VAL A 167 8.34 8.85 5.76
N PHE A 168 8.53 7.66 5.20
CA PHE A 168 9.49 7.39 4.14
C PHE A 168 8.78 6.76 2.95
N SER A 169 9.13 7.19 1.73
CA SER A 169 8.60 6.55 0.52
C SER A 169 9.59 6.58 -0.64
N ALA A 170 9.56 5.53 -1.45
CA ALA A 170 10.35 5.36 -2.65
C ALA A 170 9.47 4.90 -3.82
N LYS A 171 9.89 5.20 -5.05
CA LYS A 171 9.17 4.80 -6.28
C LYS A 171 9.16 3.28 -6.48
N THR A 172 10.20 2.62 -6.02
CA THR A 172 10.36 1.16 -6.06
C THR A 172 10.33 0.61 -4.64
N SER A 173 9.88 -0.63 -4.50
CA SER A 173 9.93 -1.36 -3.24
C SER A 173 11.36 -1.41 -2.71
N VAL A 174 11.54 -1.03 -1.45
CA VAL A 174 12.84 -1.05 -0.76
C VAL A 174 12.65 -1.58 0.65
N ARG A 175 13.74 -2.07 1.27
CA ARG A 175 13.74 -2.43 2.69
C ARG A 175 13.49 -1.19 3.56
N GLY A 176 13.04 -1.44 4.79
CA GLY A 176 12.81 -0.40 5.78
C GLY A 176 14.04 0.49 5.98
N PRO A 177 13.84 1.80 6.20
CA PRO A 177 14.94 2.77 6.30
C PRO A 177 15.86 2.52 7.51
N GLU A 178 15.36 1.80 8.52
CA GLU A 178 16.10 1.46 9.73
C GLU A 178 16.18 -0.08 9.89
N PRO A 179 17.36 -0.70 9.68
CA PRO A 179 17.50 -2.15 9.74
C PRO A 179 17.08 -2.74 11.09
N GLY A 180 16.21 -3.74 11.05
CA GLY A 180 15.74 -4.44 12.24
C GLY A 180 14.77 -3.65 13.11
N ALA A 181 14.24 -2.52 12.64
CA ALA A 181 13.27 -1.67 13.35
C ALA A 181 11.82 -1.90 12.94
N CYS A 182 11.52 -3.08 12.38
CA CYS A 182 10.18 -3.63 12.21
C CYS A 182 10.12 -5.02 12.88
N PRO A 183 8.91 -5.58 13.09
CA PRO A 183 8.77 -6.90 13.72
C PRO A 183 9.52 -7.98 12.95
N ALA A 184 9.98 -9.02 13.66
CA ALA A 184 10.81 -10.09 13.10
C ALA A 184 10.16 -10.76 11.89
N GLU A 185 8.84 -10.91 11.94
CA GLU A 185 7.96 -11.46 10.91
C GLU A 185 8.03 -10.67 9.58
N PHE A 186 8.36 -9.38 9.66
CA PHE A 186 8.35 -8.44 8.54
C PHE A 186 9.76 -7.89 8.18
N GLN A 187 10.83 -8.38 8.80
CA GLN A 187 12.20 -7.84 8.63
C GLN A 187 12.74 -7.88 7.19
N ASN A 188 12.25 -8.80 6.38
CA ASN A 188 12.69 -8.97 4.99
C ASN A 188 11.73 -8.34 3.97
N GLU A 189 10.67 -7.66 4.44
CA GLU A 189 9.72 -7.00 3.55
C GLU A 189 10.39 -5.87 2.77
N GLN A 190 9.90 -5.68 1.55
CA GLN A 190 10.18 -4.51 0.75
C GLN A 190 8.86 -3.83 0.46
N ALA A 191 8.82 -2.53 0.74
CA ALA A 191 7.64 -1.70 0.55
C ALA A 191 8.03 -0.37 -0.10
N ARG A 192 7.09 0.26 -0.80
CA ARG A 192 7.24 1.61 -1.34
C ARG A 192 6.99 2.69 -0.29
N ILE A 193 6.23 2.40 0.75
CA ILE A 193 5.92 3.33 1.84
C ILE A 193 6.26 2.66 3.16
N TRP A 194 6.94 3.40 4.01
CA TRP A 194 7.29 3.03 5.37
C TRP A 194 6.84 4.14 6.30
N LEU A 195 6.15 3.78 7.38
CA LEU A 195 5.66 4.71 8.40
C LEU A 195 6.27 4.31 9.74
N LYS A 196 7.00 5.23 10.39
CA LYS A 196 7.49 5.02 11.75
C LYS A 196 6.35 5.35 12.69
N LEU A 197 5.89 4.35 13.43
CA LEU A 197 4.72 4.44 14.28
C LEU A 197 5.09 4.34 15.77
N GLU A 198 4.30 5.00 16.60
CA GLU A 198 4.22 4.77 18.05
C GLU A 198 2.76 4.77 18.51
N ASN A 199 2.52 4.39 19.77
CA ASN A 199 1.19 4.44 20.40
C ASN A 199 0.08 3.70 19.62
N LEU A 200 0.39 2.55 18.99
CA LEU A 200 -0.62 1.72 18.32
C LEU A 200 -1.59 1.11 19.34
N ALA A 201 -2.85 1.53 19.30
CA ALA A 201 -3.87 1.13 20.24
C ALA A 201 -5.24 0.98 19.57
N PRO A 202 -6.19 0.27 20.20
CA PRO A 202 -7.58 0.26 19.77
C PRO A 202 -8.14 1.69 19.68
N GLU A 203 -8.90 1.98 18.63
CA GLU A 203 -9.51 3.28 18.36
C GLU A 203 -11.02 3.20 18.58
N ALA A 204 -11.53 3.93 19.57
CA ALA A 204 -12.95 3.92 19.93
C ALA A 204 -13.68 5.23 19.60
N ALA A 205 -12.94 6.32 19.40
CA ALA A 205 -13.50 7.65 19.22
C ALA A 205 -13.78 7.98 17.75
N ILE A 206 -12.91 7.54 16.85
CA ILE A 206 -13.02 7.86 15.42
C ILE A 206 -13.62 6.67 14.68
N ARG A 207 -14.71 6.92 13.94
CA ARG A 207 -15.35 5.92 13.05
C ARG A 207 -15.22 6.33 11.60
N ALA A 208 -15.21 5.37 10.70
CA ALA A 208 -15.12 5.60 9.25
C ALA A 208 -16.29 6.44 8.74
N SER A 209 -17.48 6.32 9.35
CA SER A 209 -18.66 7.14 9.00
C SER A 209 -18.49 8.63 9.31
N MET A 210 -17.50 9.02 10.12
CA MET A 210 -17.20 10.42 10.45
C MET A 210 -16.24 11.06 9.43
N LEU A 211 -15.66 10.26 8.54
CA LEU A 211 -14.54 10.65 7.71
C LEU A 211 -14.94 10.72 6.24
N GLN A 212 -14.21 11.56 5.51
CA GLN A 212 -14.25 11.68 4.07
C GLN A 212 -12.84 11.58 3.49
N ILE A 213 -12.74 11.13 2.24
CA ILE A 213 -11.48 11.09 1.50
C ILE A 213 -11.09 12.53 1.12
N THR A 214 -9.94 13.01 1.59
CA THR A 214 -9.54 14.43 1.50
C THR A 214 -9.57 14.98 0.07
N SER A 215 -9.17 14.18 -0.91
CA SER A 215 -9.09 14.58 -2.33
C SER A 215 -10.43 14.65 -3.06
N THR A 216 -11.43 13.89 -2.61
CA THR A 216 -12.70 13.74 -3.35
C THR A 216 -13.92 14.18 -2.56
N GLY A 217 -13.81 14.35 -1.25
CA GLY A 217 -14.96 14.56 -0.35
C GLY A 217 -15.87 13.33 -0.22
N SER A 218 -15.49 12.18 -0.80
CA SER A 218 -16.30 10.96 -0.74
C SER A 218 -16.37 10.41 0.67
N ASP A 219 -17.54 9.91 1.07
CA ASP A 219 -17.76 9.21 2.34
C ASP A 219 -16.82 7.99 2.48
N LEU A 220 -16.02 7.95 3.54
CA LEU A 220 -15.05 6.88 3.72
C LEU A 220 -15.73 5.53 3.94
N LYS A 221 -16.75 5.44 4.81
CA LYS A 221 -17.45 4.17 5.14
C LYS A 221 -18.09 3.55 3.91
N GLN A 222 -18.78 4.34 3.09
CA GLN A 222 -19.35 3.88 1.83
C GLN A 222 -18.25 3.42 0.87
N THR A 223 -17.17 4.18 0.76
CA THR A 223 -16.07 3.87 -0.17
C THR A 223 -15.37 2.55 0.21
N ILE A 224 -15.09 2.31 1.48
CA ILE A 224 -14.39 1.09 1.92
C ILE A 224 -15.28 -0.15 1.90
N ASN A 225 -16.60 0.02 1.87
CA ASN A 225 -17.56 -1.08 1.68
C ASN A 225 -17.74 -1.44 0.20
N ASN A 226 -17.71 -0.45 -0.69
CA ASN A 226 -18.03 -0.64 -2.11
C ASN A 226 -16.79 -0.72 -3.03
N ALA A 227 -15.63 -0.26 -2.59
CA ALA A 227 -14.41 -0.15 -3.40
C ALA A 227 -13.16 -0.71 -2.68
N GLN A 228 -12.10 -0.96 -3.46
CA GLN A 228 -10.78 -1.36 -2.96
C GLN A 228 -9.95 -0.15 -2.49
N TYR A 229 -10.54 0.72 -1.67
CA TYR A 229 -9.79 1.82 -1.06
C TYR A 229 -8.98 1.30 0.12
N HIS A 230 -7.72 0.94 -0.15
CA HIS A 230 -6.83 0.32 0.83
C HIS A 230 -5.97 1.31 1.59
N PHE A 231 -5.65 2.45 0.98
CA PHE A 231 -4.80 3.45 1.61
C PHE A 231 -5.08 4.84 1.05
N GLY A 232 -4.94 5.85 1.90
CA GLY A 232 -4.84 7.23 1.45
C GLY A 232 -5.04 8.22 2.59
N TYR A 233 -5.71 9.31 2.27
CA TYR A 233 -5.80 10.51 3.09
C TYR A 233 -7.24 10.82 3.43
N VAL A 234 -7.51 11.04 4.71
CA VAL A 234 -8.86 11.28 5.19
C VAL A 234 -8.90 12.50 6.11
N SER A 235 -10.07 13.12 6.17
CA SER A 235 -10.37 14.20 7.11
C SER A 235 -11.76 13.97 7.69
N PHE A 236 -12.10 14.66 8.77
CA PHE A 236 -13.49 14.72 9.20
C PHE A 236 -14.35 15.33 8.09
N LYS A 237 -15.60 14.88 8.06
CA LYS A 237 -16.65 15.56 7.31
C LYS A 237 -16.94 16.91 7.95
N ASP A 238 -17.30 17.88 7.12
CA ASP A 238 -17.84 19.17 7.56
C ASP A 238 -19.26 19.02 8.12
#